data_AF-A0A9D6B3H8-F1
#
_entry.id   AF-A0A9D6B3H8-F1
#
_cell.length_a   1.000
_cell.length_b   1.000
_cell.length_c   1.000
_cell.angle_alpha   90.00
_cell.angle_beta   90.00
_cell.angle_gamma   90.00
#
_symmetry.space_group_name_H-M   'P 1'
#
loop_
_entity.id
_entity.type
_entity.pdbx_description
1 polymer ?
#
loop_
_entity_poly.entity_id
_entity_poly.type
_entity_poly.pdbx_seq_one_letter_code
_entity_poly.pdbx_strand_id
1 'polypeptide(L)'
;MPAVSTVFLWLAAHEDFSEQYARAKQEAADIFVEDILEIADDAKKDKIPIYSIDSDGKKVLDKKGKPVIAGYQESKTSVQRARVMIDSRKWLAVKLKPNKYGDKLDIKSKSEVTHKFKDMDDDELEAAIQARKD
;
A
#
# COMPACT_ATOMS: atom_id res chain seq x y z
N MET A 1 26.48 -9.57 1.40
CA MET A 1 25.63 -9.54 0.19
C MET A 1 26.42 -8.92 -0.95
N PRO A 2 26.26 -9.37 -2.21
CA PRO A 2 26.86 -8.73 -3.37
C PRO A 2 26.33 -7.30 -3.55
N ALA A 3 27.02 -6.48 -4.35
CA ALA A 3 26.57 -5.14 -4.68
C ALA A 3 25.28 -5.19 -5.52
N VAL A 4 24.46 -4.15 -5.40
CA VAL A 4 23.20 -4.04 -6.14
C VAL A 4 23.41 -4.08 -7.65
N SER A 5 24.48 -3.44 -8.15
CA SER A 5 24.88 -3.50 -9.56
C SER A 5 25.16 -4.93 -10.03
N THR A 6 25.82 -5.74 -9.19
CA THR A 6 26.09 -7.15 -9.48
C THR A 6 24.79 -7.95 -9.58
N VAL A 7 23.82 -7.71 -8.70
CA VAL A 7 22.51 -8.38 -8.77
C VAL A 7 21.77 -8.02 -10.06
N PHE A 8 21.77 -6.73 -10.46
CA PHE A 8 21.14 -6.32 -11.71
C PHE A 8 21.83 -6.89 -12.96
N LEU A 9 23.15 -7.05 -12.93
CA LEU A 9 23.86 -7.75 -14.00
C LEU A 9 23.42 -9.22 -14.10
N TRP A 10 23.27 -9.91 -12.97
CA TRP A 10 22.78 -11.30 -12.97
C TRP A 10 21.35 -11.42 -13.47
N LEU A 11 20.46 -10.47 -13.12
CA LEU A 11 19.09 -10.44 -13.65
C LEU A 11 19.04 -10.27 -15.17
N ALA A 12 20.00 -9.54 -15.75
CA ALA A 12 20.08 -9.34 -17.20
C ALA A 12 20.72 -10.53 -17.93
N ALA A 13 21.65 -11.24 -17.27
CA ALA A 13 22.43 -12.32 -17.88
C ALA A 13 21.81 -13.72 -17.72
N HIS A 14 20.99 -13.94 -16.70
CA HIS A 14 20.49 -15.26 -16.31
C HIS A 14 18.95 -15.24 -16.16
N GLU A 15 18.26 -15.89 -17.10
CA GLU A 15 16.78 -15.92 -17.16
C GLU A 15 16.16 -16.67 -15.97
N ASP A 16 16.75 -17.80 -15.58
CA ASP A 16 16.34 -18.60 -14.41
C ASP A 16 16.42 -17.79 -13.11
N PHE A 17 17.48 -16.99 -12.95
CA PHE A 17 17.62 -16.10 -11.81
C PHE A 17 16.59 -14.96 -11.84
N SER A 18 16.30 -14.42 -13.03
CA SER A 18 15.28 -13.38 -13.21
C SER A 18 13.89 -13.86 -12.80
N GLU A 19 13.48 -15.07 -13.21
CA GLU A 19 12.21 -15.67 -12.82
C GLU A 19 12.09 -15.91 -11.32
N GLN A 20 13.14 -16.48 -10.70
CA GLN A 20 13.19 -16.70 -9.26
C GLN A 20 13.12 -15.37 -8.49
N TYR A 21 13.83 -14.35 -8.97
CA TYR A 21 13.80 -13.02 -8.36
C TYR A 21 12.43 -12.35 -8.49
N ALA A 22 11.76 -12.50 -9.63
CA ALA A 22 10.39 -12.01 -9.81
C ALA A 22 9.42 -12.65 -8.81
N ARG A 23 9.50 -13.98 -8.63
CA ARG A 23 8.72 -14.69 -7.60
C ARG A 23 9.08 -14.24 -6.19
N ALA A 24 10.36 -14.07 -5.88
CA ALA A 24 10.80 -13.58 -4.58
C ALA A 24 10.26 -12.16 -4.29
N LYS A 25 10.21 -11.28 -5.30
CA LYS A 25 9.60 -9.94 -5.17
C LYS A 25 8.10 -9.99 -4.96
N GLN A 26 7.42 -10.92 -5.62
CA GLN A 26 6.01 -11.20 -5.37
C GLN A 26 5.79 -11.65 -3.91
N GLU A 27 6.60 -12.56 -3.38
CA GLU A 27 6.50 -12.98 -1.97
C GLU A 27 6.85 -11.86 -0.98
N ALA A 28 7.83 -11.02 -1.29
CA ALA A 28 8.16 -9.84 -0.49
C ALA A 28 6.97 -8.88 -0.33
N ALA A 29 6.06 -8.82 -1.32
CA ALA A 29 4.85 -8.02 -1.20
C ALA A 29 3.92 -8.49 -0.09
N ASP A 30 3.83 -9.79 0.16
CA ASP A 30 3.02 -10.34 1.26
C ASP A 30 3.65 -9.97 2.61
N ILE A 31 4.98 -10.09 2.73
CA ILE A 31 5.72 -9.68 3.93
C ILE A 31 5.51 -8.19 4.23
N PHE A 32 5.59 -7.33 3.20
CA PHE A 32 5.36 -5.89 3.39
C PHE A 32 3.96 -5.57 3.92
N VAL A 33 2.96 -6.38 3.58
CA VAL A 33 1.59 -6.19 4.07
C VAL A 33 1.46 -6.64 5.51
N GLU A 34 2.07 -7.76 5.90
CA GLU A 34 2.11 -8.20 7.30
C GLU A 34 2.84 -7.17 8.20
N ASP A 35 3.97 -6.63 7.73
CA ASP A 35 4.75 -5.60 8.43
C ASP A 35 3.96 -4.30 8.68
N ILE A 36 2.94 -4.00 7.87
CA ILE A 36 2.16 -2.76 8.04
C ILE A 36 1.46 -2.74 9.40
N LEU A 37 0.93 -3.87 9.86
CA LEU A 37 0.24 -3.96 11.15
C LEU A 37 1.22 -3.72 12.29
N GLU A 38 2.39 -4.36 12.25
CA GLU A 38 3.43 -4.15 13.26
C GLU A 38 3.87 -2.68 13.34
N ILE A 39 4.03 -2.02 12.18
CA ILE A 39 4.40 -0.60 12.13
C ILE A 39 3.28 0.31 12.62
N ALA A 40 2.02 -0.03 12.34
CA ALA A 40 0.87 0.74 12.80
C ALA A 40 0.70 0.65 14.32
N ASP A 41 0.99 -0.53 14.90
CA ASP A 41 0.81 -0.79 16.33
C ASP A 41 2.03 -0.40 17.20
N ASP A 42 3.21 -0.18 16.61
CA ASP A 42 4.42 0.21 17.35
C ASP A 42 4.39 1.65 17.88
N ALA A 43 3.86 1.82 19.09
CA ALA A 43 3.79 3.10 19.80
C ALA A 43 5.06 3.48 20.57
N LYS A 44 6.16 2.69 20.51
CA LYS A 44 7.33 2.87 21.41
C LYS A 44 7.99 4.24 21.29
N LYS A 45 7.94 4.87 20.12
CA LYS A 45 8.61 6.15 19.82
C LYS A 45 7.66 7.33 19.76
N ASP A 46 6.40 7.15 20.15
CA ASP A 46 5.40 8.20 20.06
C ASP A 46 5.47 9.18 21.23
N LYS A 47 6.09 8.79 22.34
CA LYS A 47 6.20 9.63 23.54
C LYS A 47 7.63 10.11 23.74
N ILE A 48 7.83 11.43 23.67
CA ILE A 48 9.09 12.10 23.98
C ILE A 48 9.01 12.60 25.42
N PRO A 49 9.96 12.23 26.31
CA PRO A 49 9.95 12.74 27.68
C PRO A 49 10.27 14.24 27.70
N ILE A 50 9.42 15.01 28.35
CA ILE A 50 9.70 16.41 28.70
C ILE A 50 10.38 16.39 30.06
N TYR A 51 11.58 16.98 30.14
CA TYR A 51 12.32 17.08 31.40
C TYR A 51 11.94 18.36 32.14
N SER A 52 11.84 18.30 33.47
CA SER A 52 11.73 19.50 34.28
C SER A 52 13.01 20.32 34.18
N ILE A 53 12.86 21.63 34.07
CA ILE A 53 13.94 22.60 34.01
C ILE A 53 13.89 23.52 35.23
N ASP A 54 15.05 23.82 35.80
CA ASP A 54 15.23 24.84 36.83
C ASP A 54 15.15 26.25 36.21
N SER A 55 15.12 27.28 37.07
CA SER A 55 15.11 28.70 36.68
C SER A 55 16.27 29.08 35.74
N ASP A 56 17.39 28.36 35.78
CA ASP A 56 18.56 28.55 34.91
C ASP A 56 18.50 27.74 33.59
N GLY A 57 17.37 27.08 33.31
CA GLY A 57 17.17 26.25 32.10
C GLY A 57 17.89 24.90 32.12
N LYS A 58 18.49 24.50 33.24
CA LYS A 58 19.15 23.19 33.41
C LYS A 58 18.13 22.12 33.81
N LYS A 59 18.34 20.88 33.38
CA LYS A 59 17.47 19.75 33.75
C LYS A 59 17.59 19.47 35.24
N VAL A 60 16.45 19.46 35.94
CA VAL A 60 16.39 19.06 37.35
C VAL A 60 16.74 17.58 37.43
N LEU A 61 17.68 17.23 38.31
CA LEU A 61 18.11 15.86 38.53
C LEU A 61 17.46 15.28 39.79
N ASP A 62 17.16 13.98 39.76
CA ASP A 62 16.73 13.23 40.94
C ASP A 62 17.92 12.96 41.89
N LYS A 63 17.63 12.34 43.04
CA LYS A 63 18.64 11.94 44.03
C LYS A 63 19.70 10.96 43.49
N LYS A 64 19.50 10.40 42.29
CA LYS A 64 20.39 9.45 41.59
C LYS A 64 21.07 10.09 40.37
N GLY A 65 20.95 11.40 40.17
CA GLY A 65 21.55 12.13 39.06
C GLY A 65 20.86 11.93 37.71
N LYS A 66 19.65 11.36 37.67
CA LYS A 66 18.86 11.20 36.43
C LYS A 66 17.92 12.39 36.26
N PRO A 67 17.73 12.90 35.03
CA PRO A 67 16.84 14.03 34.80
C PRO A 67 15.39 13.64 35.10
N VAL A 68 14.70 14.48 35.86
CA VAL A 68 13.31 14.30 36.25
C VAL A 68 12.41 14.58 35.05
N ILE A 69 11.46 13.68 34.80
CA ILE A 69 10.49 13.78 33.71
C ILE A 69 9.26 14.55 34.23
N ALA A 70 8.97 15.71 33.65
CA ALA A 70 7.81 16.55 33.95
C ALA A 70 6.54 16.08 33.22
N GLY A 71 6.69 15.34 32.12
CA GLY A 71 5.58 14.80 31.35
C GLY A 71 6.05 14.14 30.06
N TYR A 72 5.10 13.82 29.19
CA TYR A 72 5.35 13.25 27.87
C TYR A 72 4.68 14.11 26.80
N GLN A 73 5.39 14.32 25.69
CA GLN A 73 4.85 14.94 24.48
C GLN A 73 4.74 13.91 23.37
N GLU A 74 3.72 14.04 22.53
CA GLU A 74 3.58 13.22 21.34
C GLU A 74 4.57 13.64 20.23
N SER A 75 5.32 12.68 19.71
CA SER A 75 6.21 12.84 18.57
C SER A 75 5.42 12.81 17.27
N LYS A 76 5.05 13.99 16.77
CA LYS A 76 4.41 14.11 15.44
C LYS A 76 5.26 13.47 14.33
N THR A 77 6.59 13.53 14.45
CA THR A 77 7.54 12.96 13.48
C THR A 77 7.50 11.44 13.47
N SER A 78 7.33 10.77 14.63
CA SER A 78 7.25 9.31 14.70
C SER A 78 6.01 8.79 13.98
N VAL A 79 4.85 9.40 14.26
CA VAL A 79 3.58 9.05 13.63
C VAL A 79 3.61 9.32 12.12
N GLN A 80 4.16 10.45 11.69
CA GLN A 80 4.32 10.76 10.26
C GLN A 80 5.25 9.78 9.55
N ARG A 81 6.35 9.39 10.20
CA ARG A 81 7.26 8.37 9.66
C ARG A 81 6.55 7.02 9.51
N ALA A 82 5.78 6.60 10.51
CA ALA A 82 4.97 5.38 10.43
C ALA A 82 3.99 5.43 9.26
N ARG A 83 3.25 6.54 9.10
CA ARG A 83 2.37 6.76 7.94
C ARG A 83 3.11 6.62 6.61
N VAL A 84 4.23 7.31 6.43
CA VAL A 84 5.03 7.23 5.19
C VAL A 84 5.52 5.80 4.93
N MET A 85 5.95 5.09 5.97
CA MET A 85 6.39 3.70 5.87
C MET A 85 5.26 2.75 5.45
N ILE A 86 4.05 2.96 5.99
CA ILE A 86 2.85 2.19 5.65
C ILE A 86 2.44 2.46 4.20
N ASP A 87 2.34 3.72 3.80
CA ASP A 87 1.93 4.10 2.45
C ASP A 87 2.91 3.61 1.39
N SER A 88 4.22 3.67 1.68
CA SER A 88 5.27 3.15 0.78
C SER A 88 5.14 1.63 0.58
N ARG A 89 4.84 0.89 1.65
CA ARG A 89 4.64 -0.57 1.60
C ARG A 89 3.35 -0.94 0.86
N LYS A 90 2.25 -0.23 1.11
CA LYS A 90 1.00 -0.40 0.35
C LYS A 90 1.23 -0.20 -1.15
N TRP A 91 1.90 0.90 -1.52
CA TRP A 91 2.19 1.19 -2.92
C TRP A 91 3.03 0.09 -3.58
N LEU A 92 4.07 -0.40 -2.90
CA LEU A 92 4.88 -1.53 -3.39
C LEU A 92 4.05 -2.80 -3.52
N ALA A 93 3.20 -3.13 -2.55
CA ALA A 93 2.37 -4.33 -2.58
C ALA A 93 1.40 -4.33 -3.77
N VAL A 94 0.74 -3.20 -4.04
CA VAL A 94 -0.12 -3.01 -5.23
C VAL A 94 0.68 -3.20 -6.52
N LYS A 95 1.91 -2.69 -6.61
CA LYS A 95 2.74 -2.81 -7.81
C LYS A 95 3.30 -4.22 -8.03
N LEU A 96 3.66 -4.93 -6.96
CA LEU A 96 4.28 -6.26 -7.03
C LEU A 96 3.25 -7.40 -7.15
N LYS A 97 2.08 -7.27 -6.52
CA LYS A 97 0.98 -8.24 -6.56
C LYS A 97 -0.38 -7.53 -6.84
N PRO A 98 -0.59 -6.93 -8.04
CA PRO A 98 -1.80 -6.16 -8.35
C PRO A 98 -3.08 -6.99 -8.27
N ASN A 99 -3.04 -8.28 -8.63
CA ASN A 99 -4.23 -9.13 -8.57
C ASN A 99 -4.74 -9.37 -7.14
N LYS A 100 -3.85 -9.31 -6.13
CA LYS A 100 -4.18 -9.58 -4.72
C LYS A 100 -4.46 -8.28 -3.95
N TYR A 101 -3.63 -7.25 -4.17
CA TYR A 101 -3.67 -6.00 -3.40
C TYR A 101 -4.15 -4.78 -4.17
N GLY A 102 -4.33 -4.89 -5.49
CA GLY A 102 -4.85 -3.80 -6.31
C GLY A 102 -6.33 -3.52 -6.06
N ASP A 103 -6.74 -2.29 -6.33
CA ASP A 103 -8.13 -1.87 -6.21
C ASP A 103 -9.01 -2.58 -7.24
N LYS A 104 -10.07 -3.25 -6.76
CA LYS A 104 -11.09 -3.83 -7.63
C LYS A 104 -12.16 -2.77 -7.91
N LEU A 105 -12.24 -2.32 -9.15
CA LEU A 105 -13.31 -1.44 -9.61
C LEU A 105 -14.48 -2.30 -10.10
N ASP A 106 -15.59 -2.27 -9.36
CA ASP A 106 -16.83 -2.92 -9.76
C ASP A 106 -17.65 -1.94 -10.62
N ILE A 107 -17.39 -1.94 -11.92
CA ILE A 107 -18.10 -1.08 -12.88
C ILE A 107 -19.44 -1.74 -13.20
N LYS A 108 -20.47 -1.41 -12.41
CA LYS A 108 -21.87 -1.72 -12.76
C LYS A 108 -22.34 -0.79 -13.86
N SER A 109 -22.07 -1.13 -15.12
CA SER A 109 -22.76 -0.55 -16.27
C SER A 109 -24.22 -1.00 -16.23
N LYS A 110 -25.13 -0.11 -15.80
CA LYS A 110 -26.58 -0.20 -16.09
C LYS A 110 -26.79 0.07 -17.58
N SER A 111 -26.28 -0.80 -18.44
CA SER A 111 -26.76 -0.89 -19.81
C SER A 111 -28.00 -1.78 -19.78
N GLU A 112 -29.18 -1.16 -19.74
CA GLU A 112 -30.39 -1.80 -20.23
C GLU A 112 -30.15 -2.12 -21.71
N VAL A 113 -29.71 -3.35 -22.00
CA VAL A 113 -29.83 -3.87 -23.35
C VAL A 113 -31.32 -4.13 -23.53
N THR A 114 -32.04 -3.11 -24.00
CA THR A 114 -33.41 -3.27 -24.45
C THR A 114 -33.36 -4.15 -25.69
N HIS A 115 -33.38 -5.47 -25.50
CA HIS A 115 -33.74 -6.41 -26.55
C HIS A 115 -35.21 -6.16 -26.90
N LYS A 116 -35.49 -5.13 -27.70
CA LYS A 116 -36.84 -4.82 -28.22
C LYS A 116 -37.40 -5.93 -29.13
N PHE A 117 -36.65 -6.99 -29.35
CA PHE A 117 -36.97 -8.06 -30.29
C PHE A 117 -37.61 -9.28 -29.65
N LYS A 118 -37.87 -9.30 -28.33
CA LYS A 118 -38.46 -10.48 -27.69
C LYS A 118 -39.98 -10.60 -27.90
N ASP A 119 -40.62 -9.52 -28.36
CA ASP A 119 -42.06 -9.44 -28.58
C ASP A 119 -42.44 -9.07 -30.04
N MET A 120 -41.49 -9.15 -30.99
CA MET A 120 -41.76 -8.96 -32.41
C MET A 120 -41.89 -10.35 -33.05
N ASP A 121 -43.00 -10.62 -33.73
CA ASP A 121 -43.15 -11.83 -34.55
C ASP A 121 -42.09 -11.83 -35.67
N ASP A 122 -41.65 -13.02 -36.10
CA ASP A 122 -40.54 -13.19 -37.06
C ASP A 122 -40.75 -12.39 -38.36
N ASP A 123 -42.01 -12.19 -38.77
CA ASP A 123 -42.39 -11.38 -39.95
C ASP A 123 -42.06 -9.87 -39.79
N GLU A 124 -42.19 -9.30 -38.59
CA GLU A 124 -41.85 -7.90 -38.32
C GLU A 124 -40.33 -7.69 -38.23
N LEU A 125 -39.60 -8.73 -37.80
CA LEU A 125 -38.15 -8.76 -37.76
C LEU A 125 -37.54 -8.77 -39.17
N GLU A 126 -38.08 -9.57 -40.09
CA GLU A 126 -37.63 -9.58 -41.47
C GLU A 126 -37.88 -8.25 -42.20
N ALA A 127 -39.05 -7.64 -41.97
CA ALA A 127 -39.38 -6.33 -42.53
C ALA A 127 -38.42 -5.22 -42.05
N ALA A 128 -38.07 -5.23 -40.77
CA ALA A 128 -37.13 -4.26 -40.19
C ALA A 128 -35.68 -4.45 -40.67
N ILE A 129 -35.28 -5.69 -41.00
CA ILE A 129 -33.95 -6.00 -41.57
C ILE A 129 -33.89 -5.54 -43.03
N GLN A 130 -34.97 -5.70 -43.80
CA GLN A 130 -35.02 -5.28 -45.19
C GLN A 130 -35.00 -3.74 -45.33
N ALA A 131 -35.70 -3.01 -44.46
CA ALA A 131 -35.72 -1.54 -44.46
C ALA A 131 -34.39 -0.86 -44.06
N ARG A 132 -33.42 -1.62 -43.55
CA ARG A 132 -32.09 -1.13 -43.15
C ARG A 132 -30.99 -1.40 -44.18
N LYS A 133 -31.32 -2.10 -45.28
CA LYS A 133 -30.40 -2.48 -46.36
C LYS A 133 -30.44 -1.53 -47.57
N ASP A 134 -31.35 -0.57 -47.59
CA ASP A 134 -31.34 0.59 -48.50
C ASP A 134 -30.64 1.80 -47.82
#